data_AF-F0ISC4-F1
#
_entry.id   AF-F0ISC4-F1
#
_cell.length_a   1.000
_cell.length_b   1.000
_cell.length_c   1.000
_cell.angle_alpha   90.00
_cell.angle_beta   90.00
_cell.angle_gamma   90.00
#
_symmetry.space_group_name_H-M   'P 1'
#
loop_
_entity.id
_entity.type
_entity.pdbx_description
1 polymer ?
#
loop_
_entity_poly.entity_id
_entity_poly.type
_entity_poly.pdbx_seq_one_letter_code
_entity_poly.pdbx_strand_id
1 'polypeptide(L)'
;MLATYIGTSLTMVKNHYIKHNQEAYKMRKILILVSLILIIPSLVSATTLVRETLINESINKYLSDQFKENTILKKNYDKEDNTLKLTISGNYLSDERLKEILSKQNDYGLKNISIQISQLSNDRLTEKDIVEYIIQYKNDHELQKIDKEKEKKETPTKNKE
;
A
#
# COMPACT_ATOMS: atom_id res chain seq x y z
N MET A 1 78.44 14.52 13.63
CA MET A 1 77.39 14.70 12.61
C MET A 1 77.13 13.48 11.72
N LEU A 2 78.08 12.54 11.55
CA LEU A 2 77.87 11.32 10.75
C LEU A 2 76.91 10.29 11.38
N ALA A 3 76.81 10.25 12.72
CA ALA A 3 75.89 9.35 13.42
C ALA A 3 74.40 9.68 13.17
N THR A 4 74.07 10.96 12.93
CA THR A 4 72.71 11.41 12.62
C THR A 4 72.27 10.95 11.24
N TYR A 5 73.18 10.94 10.26
CA TYR A 5 72.89 10.54 8.89
C TYR A 5 72.70 9.02 8.74
N ILE A 6 73.49 8.22 9.46
CA ILE A 6 73.39 6.76 9.43
C ILE A 6 72.13 6.28 10.18
N GLY A 7 71.73 6.96 11.26
CA GLY A 7 70.54 6.62 12.05
C GLY A 7 69.21 6.77 11.28
N THR A 8 69.08 7.77 10.42
CA THR A 8 67.84 8.01 9.64
C THR A 8 67.68 7.08 8.44
N SER A 9 68.76 6.42 7.98
CA SER A 9 68.67 5.45 6.89
C SER A 9 68.12 4.10 7.35
N LEU A 10 68.23 3.75 8.64
CA LEU A 10 67.77 2.48 9.18
C LEU A 10 66.30 2.52 9.63
N THR A 11 65.73 3.72 9.85
CA THR A 11 64.34 3.94 10.26
C THR A 11 63.40 4.27 9.11
N MET A 12 63.76 3.93 7.86
CA MET A 12 62.82 3.94 6.74
C MET A 12 61.84 2.76 6.90
N VAL A 13 60.94 2.89 7.88
CA VAL A 13 59.77 2.06 8.07
C VAL A 13 59.04 2.05 6.73
N LYS A 14 59.03 0.88 6.10
CA LYS A 14 58.20 0.59 4.93
C LYS A 14 56.78 1.02 5.26
N ASN A 15 56.39 2.17 4.73
CA ASN A 15 55.07 2.73 4.86
C ASN A 15 54.12 1.73 4.19
N HIS A 16 53.43 0.89 4.97
CA HIS A 16 52.50 -0.15 4.51
C HIS A 16 51.20 0.41 3.89
N TYR A 17 51.22 1.67 3.46
CA TYR A 17 50.03 2.44 3.06
C TYR A 17 49.56 2.16 1.63
N ILE A 18 50.19 1.23 0.91
CA ILE A 18 49.81 0.85 -0.47
C ILE A 18 49.19 -0.56 -0.53
N LYS A 19 48.58 -1.02 0.57
CA LYS A 19 47.64 -2.16 0.57
C LYS A 19 46.19 -1.77 0.92
N HIS A 20 45.93 -0.49 1.19
CA HIS A 20 44.61 -0.04 1.65
C HIS A 20 43.57 0.13 0.52
N ASN A 21 44.01 0.33 -0.73
CA ASN A 21 43.07 0.65 -1.82
C ASN A 21 42.33 -0.60 -2.37
N GLN A 22 42.97 -1.78 -2.34
CA GLN A 22 42.32 -3.01 -2.80
C GLN A 22 41.23 -3.48 -1.84
N GLU A 23 41.48 -3.41 -0.52
CA GLU A 23 40.49 -3.74 0.49
C GLU A 23 39.33 -2.72 0.52
N ALA A 24 39.63 -1.43 0.34
CA ALA A 24 38.61 -0.40 0.18
C ALA A 24 37.74 -0.61 -1.07
N TYR A 25 38.34 -1.04 -2.20
CA TYR A 25 37.60 -1.35 -3.41
C TYR A 25 36.68 -2.58 -3.24
N LYS A 26 37.18 -3.66 -2.61
CA LYS A 26 36.36 -4.84 -2.26
C LYS A 26 35.19 -4.45 -1.35
N MET A 27 35.45 -3.63 -0.33
CA MET A 27 34.42 -3.18 0.61
C MET A 27 33.38 -2.30 -0.06
N ARG A 28 33.79 -1.37 -0.93
CA ARG A 28 32.87 -0.55 -1.74
C ARG A 28 32.01 -1.41 -2.66
N LYS A 29 32.57 -2.45 -3.28
CA LYS A 29 31.81 -3.39 -4.12
C LYS A 29 30.77 -4.16 -3.31
N ILE A 30 31.12 -4.64 -2.11
CA ILE A 30 30.18 -5.31 -1.19
C ILE A 30 29.05 -4.36 -0.78
N LEU A 31 29.36 -3.11 -0.41
CA LEU A 31 28.35 -2.13 -0.04
C LEU A 31 27.37 -1.82 -1.18
N ILE A 32 27.87 -1.69 -2.41
CA ILE A 32 27.00 -1.51 -3.60
C ILE A 32 26.12 -2.74 -3.81
N LEU A 33 26.67 -3.94 -3.65
CA LEU A 33 25.94 -5.20 -3.86
C LEU A 33 24.84 -5.38 -2.80
N VAL A 34 25.16 -5.13 -1.53
CA VAL A 34 24.19 -5.14 -0.42
C VAL A 34 23.12 -4.08 -0.63
N SER A 35 23.51 -2.85 -1.03
CA SER A 35 22.56 -1.79 -1.34
C SER A 35 21.59 -2.18 -2.44
N LEU A 36 22.08 -2.79 -3.54
CA LEU A 36 21.24 -3.23 -4.64
C LEU A 36 20.25 -4.33 -4.21
N ILE A 37 20.70 -5.28 -3.38
CA ILE A 37 19.85 -6.33 -2.81
C ILE A 37 18.73 -5.73 -1.95
N LEU A 38 19.00 -4.68 -1.18
CA LEU A 38 18.00 -4.02 -0.32
C LEU A 38 16.99 -3.17 -1.11
N ILE A 39 17.42 -2.58 -2.22
CA ILE A 39 16.59 -1.71 -3.06
C ILE A 39 15.45 -2.50 -3.75
N ILE A 40 15.72 -3.72 -4.24
CA ILE A 40 14.73 -4.53 -4.96
C ILE A 40 13.44 -4.81 -4.15
N PRO A 41 13.47 -5.40 -2.94
CA PRO A 41 12.27 -5.64 -2.13
C PRO A 41 11.59 -4.35 -1.69
N SER A 42 12.35 -3.25 -1.54
CA SER A 42 11.81 -1.93 -1.23
C SER A 42 10.97 -1.38 -2.39
N LEU A 43 11.46 -1.41 -3.63
CA LEU A 43 10.69 -0.96 -4.79
C LEU A 43 9.44 -1.81 -5.01
N VAL A 44 9.58 -3.14 -4.92
CA VAL A 44 8.43 -4.05 -5.06
C VAL A 44 7.36 -3.67 -4.03
N SER A 45 7.73 -3.56 -2.76
CA SER A 45 6.82 -3.16 -1.67
C SER A 45 6.16 -1.80 -1.91
N ALA A 46 6.93 -0.79 -2.35
CA ALA A 46 6.37 0.53 -2.62
C ALA A 46 5.35 0.49 -3.77
N THR A 47 5.66 -0.24 -4.85
CA THR A 47 4.75 -0.34 -6.00
C THR A 47 3.49 -1.14 -5.69
N THR A 48 3.57 -2.18 -4.87
CA THR A 48 2.38 -2.94 -4.45
C THR A 48 1.47 -2.10 -3.57
N LEU A 49 2.03 -1.42 -2.56
CA LEU A 49 1.26 -0.55 -1.67
C LEU A 49 0.55 0.58 -2.41
N VAL A 50 1.25 1.30 -3.29
CA VAL A 50 0.65 2.40 -4.07
C VAL A 50 -0.45 1.88 -4.98
N ARG A 51 -0.24 0.75 -5.65
CA ARG A 51 -1.27 0.14 -6.51
C ARG A 51 -2.49 -0.28 -5.70
N GLU A 52 -2.32 -0.87 -4.53
CA GLU A 52 -3.43 -1.26 -3.66
C GLU A 52 -4.25 -0.05 -3.20
N THR A 53 -3.60 1.05 -2.82
CA THR A 53 -4.29 2.29 -2.45
C THR A 53 -5.08 2.84 -3.62
N LEU A 54 -4.47 2.94 -4.81
CA LEU A 54 -5.15 3.44 -6.01
C LEU A 54 -6.34 2.55 -6.39
N ILE A 55 -6.19 1.22 -6.32
CA ILE A 55 -7.30 0.29 -6.57
C ILE A 55 -8.44 0.51 -5.57
N ASN A 56 -8.13 0.64 -4.28
CA ASN A 56 -9.14 0.88 -3.25
C ASN A 56 -9.87 2.21 -3.44
N GLU A 57 -9.15 3.27 -3.78
CA GLU A 57 -9.73 4.57 -4.12
C GLU A 57 -10.61 4.49 -5.37
N SER A 58 -10.13 3.83 -6.42
CA SER A 58 -10.89 3.59 -7.65
C SER A 58 -12.17 2.80 -7.38
N ILE A 59 -12.11 1.74 -6.56
CA ILE A 59 -13.29 0.97 -6.13
C ILE A 59 -14.24 1.90 -5.37
N ASN A 60 -13.76 2.63 -4.36
CA ASN A 60 -14.63 3.51 -3.56
C ASN A 60 -15.29 4.58 -4.42
N LYS A 61 -14.56 5.19 -5.36
CA LYS A 61 -15.08 6.20 -6.28
C LYS A 61 -16.12 5.60 -7.23
N TYR A 62 -15.83 4.46 -7.84
CA TYR A 62 -16.75 3.74 -8.71
C TYR A 62 -18.05 3.39 -7.98
N LEU A 63 -17.94 2.86 -6.76
CA LEU A 63 -19.07 2.51 -5.92
C LEU A 63 -19.90 3.73 -5.52
N SER A 64 -19.23 4.80 -5.10
CA SER A 64 -19.87 6.07 -4.78
C SER A 64 -20.55 6.71 -5.98
N ASP A 65 -20.04 6.52 -7.20
CA ASP A 65 -20.59 7.14 -8.40
C ASP A 65 -21.72 6.33 -9.04
N GLN A 66 -21.57 5.00 -9.12
CA GLN A 66 -22.51 4.13 -9.84
C GLN A 66 -23.63 3.57 -8.96
N PHE A 67 -23.43 3.48 -7.64
CA PHE A 67 -24.41 2.90 -6.71
C PHE A 67 -25.04 3.95 -5.78
N LYS A 68 -25.18 5.21 -6.23
CA LYS A 68 -25.72 6.32 -5.41
C LYS A 68 -27.12 6.05 -4.83
N GLU A 69 -27.94 5.31 -5.56
CA GLU A 69 -29.32 4.99 -5.17
C GLU A 69 -29.44 3.65 -4.41
N ASN A 70 -28.32 2.96 -4.20
CA ASN A 70 -28.25 1.68 -3.51
C ASN A 70 -27.38 1.78 -2.27
N THR A 71 -27.73 0.99 -1.25
CA THR A 71 -26.89 0.87 -0.06
C THR A 71 -25.95 -0.31 -0.24
N ILE A 72 -24.65 -0.08 -0.10
CA ILE A 72 -23.64 -1.15 -0.12
C ILE A 72 -23.58 -1.76 1.27
N LEU A 73 -24.01 -3.01 1.38
CA LEU A 73 -24.03 -3.77 2.63
C LEU A 73 -22.70 -4.46 2.91
N LYS A 74 -22.11 -5.04 1.86
CA LYS A 74 -20.85 -5.77 1.94
C LYS A 74 -19.98 -5.42 0.76
N LYS A 75 -18.71 -5.16 1.04
CA LYS A 75 -17.66 -4.93 0.04
C LYS A 75 -16.47 -5.79 0.41
N ASN A 76 -16.10 -6.73 -0.45
CA ASN A 76 -14.90 -7.54 -0.31
C ASN A 76 -14.12 -7.56 -1.62
N TYR A 77 -12.87 -7.08 -1.60
CA TYR A 77 -11.97 -7.14 -2.73
C TYR A 77 -10.93 -8.22 -2.50
N ASP A 78 -11.00 -9.26 -3.32
CA ASP A 78 -10.01 -10.34 -3.35
C ASP A 78 -8.87 -9.96 -4.30
N LYS A 79 -7.68 -9.75 -3.73
CA LYS A 79 -6.47 -9.34 -4.47
C LYS A 79 -5.87 -10.50 -5.28
N GLU A 80 -6.06 -11.74 -4.86
CA GLU A 80 -5.50 -12.91 -5.55
C GLU A 80 -6.31 -13.18 -6.82
N ASP A 81 -7.63 -13.16 -6.69
CA ASP A 81 -8.57 -13.41 -7.80
C ASP A 81 -8.96 -12.14 -8.58
N ASN A 82 -8.43 -10.97 -8.21
CA ASN A 82 -8.85 -9.65 -8.71
C ASN A 82 -10.39 -9.51 -8.79
N THR A 83 -11.08 -9.97 -7.75
CA THR A 83 -12.55 -10.05 -7.74
C THR A 83 -13.14 -9.19 -6.64
N LEU A 84 -13.99 -8.23 -7.02
CA LEU A 84 -14.78 -7.41 -6.11
C LEU A 84 -16.16 -8.03 -5.93
N LYS A 85 -16.43 -8.56 -4.73
CA LYS A 85 -17.74 -9.08 -4.32
C LYS A 85 -18.50 -7.99 -3.58
N LEU A 86 -19.66 -7.62 -4.10
CA LEU A 86 -20.56 -6.64 -3.54
C LEU A 86 -21.89 -7.26 -3.13
N THR A 87 -22.35 -6.91 -1.93
CA THR A 87 -23.75 -7.12 -1.53
C THR A 87 -24.42 -5.76 -1.41
N ILE A 88 -25.54 -5.55 -2.11
CA ILE A 88 -26.28 -4.27 -2.13
C ILE A 88 -27.73 -4.45 -1.70
N SER A 89 -28.36 -3.40 -1.21
CA SER A 89 -29.81 -3.31 -0.99
C SER A 89 -30.39 -2.01 -1.58
N GLY A 90 -31.71 -1.86 -1.50
CA GLY A 90 -32.45 -0.72 -2.05
C GLY A 90 -33.11 -1.06 -3.38
N ASN A 91 -33.18 -0.09 -4.28
CA ASN A 91 -33.87 -0.22 -5.56
C ASN A 91 -33.32 -1.39 -6.39
N TYR A 92 -34.22 -2.22 -6.93
CA TYR A 92 -33.84 -3.35 -7.78
C TYR A 92 -33.06 -2.86 -9.01
N LEU A 93 -31.86 -3.41 -9.20
CA LEU A 93 -31.07 -3.15 -10.41
C LEU A 93 -31.42 -4.19 -11.46
N SER A 94 -32.02 -3.75 -12.56
CA SER A 94 -32.25 -4.62 -13.71
C SER A 94 -30.93 -5.05 -14.36
N ASP A 95 -30.94 -6.17 -15.07
CA ASP A 95 -29.77 -6.67 -15.80
C ASP A 95 -29.18 -5.63 -16.77
N GLU A 96 -30.03 -4.79 -17.36
CA GLU A 96 -29.62 -3.70 -18.26
C GLU A 96 -28.88 -2.60 -17.51
N ARG A 97 -29.39 -2.18 -16.34
CA ARG A 97 -28.68 -1.21 -15.48
C ARG A 97 -27.38 -1.79 -14.95
N LEU A 98 -27.36 -3.05 -14.54
CA LEU A 98 -26.14 -3.73 -14.11
C LEU A 98 -25.10 -3.76 -15.22
N LYS A 99 -25.48 -4.10 -16.45
CA LYS A 99 -24.56 -4.06 -17.60
C LYS A 99 -24.01 -2.67 -17.85
N GLU A 100 -24.83 -1.62 -17.76
CA GLU A 100 -24.34 -0.25 -17.92
C GLU A 100 -23.34 0.13 -16.82
N ILE A 101 -23.67 -0.17 -15.55
CA ILE A 101 -22.79 0.08 -14.41
C ILE A 101 -21.45 -0.64 -14.62
N LEU A 102 -21.49 -1.94 -14.95
CA LEU A 102 -20.29 -2.74 -15.19
C LEU A 102 -19.48 -2.24 -16.39
N SER A 103 -20.12 -1.72 -17.45
CA SER A 103 -19.42 -1.18 -18.60
C SER A 103 -18.55 0.04 -18.26
N LYS A 104 -18.95 0.81 -17.25
CA LYS A 104 -18.25 2.01 -16.77
C LYS A 104 -17.07 1.70 -15.85
N GLN A 105 -16.85 0.44 -15.43
CA GLN A 105 -15.75 0.09 -14.52
C GLN A 105 -14.37 0.50 -15.07
N ASN A 106 -14.20 0.48 -16.40
CA ASN A 106 -12.97 0.85 -17.07
C ASN A 106 -12.60 2.32 -16.86
N ASP A 107 -13.59 3.20 -16.76
CA ASP A 107 -13.42 4.65 -16.58
C ASP A 107 -12.79 4.97 -15.22
N TYR A 108 -12.82 4.03 -14.28
CA TYR A 108 -12.24 4.13 -12.95
C TYR A 108 -10.92 3.35 -12.82
N GLY A 109 -10.40 2.79 -13.93
CA GLY A 109 -9.18 1.97 -13.92
C GLY A 109 -9.40 0.55 -13.39
N LEU A 110 -10.65 0.08 -13.29
CA LEU A 110 -11.01 -1.24 -12.75
C LEU A 110 -11.10 -2.33 -13.85
N LYS A 111 -10.48 -2.13 -15.00
CA LYS A 111 -10.60 -3.01 -16.18
C LYS A 111 -10.28 -4.48 -15.90
N ASN A 112 -9.32 -4.73 -15.02
CA ASN A 112 -8.84 -6.07 -14.73
C ASN A 112 -9.50 -6.67 -13.47
N ILE A 113 -10.55 -6.02 -12.94
CA ILE A 113 -11.24 -6.46 -11.73
C ILE A 113 -12.61 -7.02 -12.13
N SER A 114 -12.89 -8.24 -11.70
CA SER A 114 -14.20 -8.88 -11.89
C SER A 114 -15.16 -8.41 -10.79
N ILE A 115 -16.28 -7.81 -11.17
CA ILE A 115 -17.26 -7.28 -10.21
C ILE A 115 -18.46 -8.24 -10.13
N GLN A 116 -18.68 -8.83 -8.96
CA GLN A 116 -19.79 -9.73 -8.66
C GLN A 116 -20.76 -9.05 -7.71
N ILE A 117 -22.03 -8.95 -8.10
CA ILE A 117 -23.04 -8.19 -7.36
C ILE A 117 -24.15 -9.13 -6.91
N SER A 118 -24.39 -9.18 -5.60
CA SER A 118 -25.50 -9.86 -4.97
C SER A 118 -26.47 -8.82 -4.41
N GLN A 119 -27.70 -8.78 -4.91
CA GLN A 119 -28.72 -7.88 -4.37
C GLN A 119 -29.58 -8.58 -3.32
N LEU A 120 -29.70 -7.95 -2.16
CA LEU A 120 -30.57 -8.37 -1.08
C LEU A 120 -31.93 -7.70 -1.25
N SER A 121 -32.88 -8.46 -1.78
CA SER A 121 -34.29 -8.07 -1.86
C SER A 121 -35.04 -8.52 -0.60
N ASN A 122 -36.15 -7.85 -0.28
CA ASN A 122 -36.93 -8.05 0.96
C ASN A 122 -37.38 -9.50 1.20
N ASP A 123 -37.40 -10.33 0.16
CA ASP A 123 -37.76 -11.73 0.17
C ASP A 123 -36.59 -12.68 0.53
N ARG A 124 -35.34 -12.18 0.59
CA ARG A 124 -34.12 -12.98 0.77
C ARG A 124 -33.22 -12.50 1.91
N LEU A 125 -33.73 -11.65 2.80
CA LEU A 125 -33.01 -11.19 3.99
C LEU A 125 -32.78 -12.35 4.96
N THR A 126 -31.54 -12.85 5.05
CA THR A 126 -31.16 -13.77 6.13
C THR A 126 -30.68 -12.96 7.34
N GLU A 127 -31.00 -13.41 8.57
CA GLU A 127 -30.54 -12.77 9.80
C GLU A 127 -29.01 -12.61 9.84
N LYS A 128 -28.30 -13.56 9.22
CA LYS A 128 -26.85 -13.54 9.07
C LYS A 128 -26.35 -12.34 8.27
N ASP A 129 -26.99 -12.02 7.15
CA ASP A 129 -26.61 -10.87 6.30
C ASP A 129 -26.79 -9.54 7.05
N ILE A 130 -27.85 -9.44 7.86
CA ILE A 130 -28.14 -8.27 8.70
C ILE A 130 -27.09 -8.12 9.81
N VAL A 131 -26.76 -9.20 10.51
CA VAL A 131 -25.75 -9.18 11.57
C VAL A 131 -24.37 -8.82 11.00
N GLU A 132 -23.99 -9.39 9.86
CA GLU A 132 -22.70 -9.11 9.23
C GLU A 132 -22.59 -7.64 8.78
N TYR A 133 -23.68 -7.05 8.26
CA TYR A 133 -23.76 -5.62 7.96
C TYR A 133 -23.53 -4.75 9.21
N ILE A 134 -24.21 -5.06 10.32
CA ILE A 134 -24.07 -4.32 11.58
C ILE A 134 -22.62 -4.37 12.08
N ILE A 135 -21.97 -5.54 12.00
CA ILE A 135 -20.56 -5.71 12.39
C ILE A 135 -19.63 -4.89 11.49
N GLN A 136 -19.81 -4.95 10.17
CA GLN A 136 -18.99 -4.19 9.22
C GLN A 136 -19.12 -2.68 9.44
N TYR A 137 -20.36 -2.17 9.57
CA TYR A 137 -20.60 -0.75 9.84
C TYR A 137 -19.87 -0.27 11.09
N LYS A 138 -19.90 -1.08 12.16
CA LYS A 138 -19.22 -0.79 13.42
C LYS A 138 -17.70 -0.76 13.24
N ASN A 139 -17.12 -1.74 12.56
CA ASN A 139 -15.68 -1.82 12.34
C ASN A 139 -15.15 -0.65 11.50
N ASP A 140 -15.85 -0.30 10.40
CA ASP A 140 -15.45 0.81 9.53
C ASP A 140 -15.52 2.15 10.28
N HIS A 141 -16.46 2.32 11.20
CA HIS A 141 -16.56 3.53 12.03
C HIS A 141 -15.51 3.58 13.13
N GLU A 142 -15.16 2.46 13.75
CA GLU A 142 -14.09 2.40 14.75
C GLU A 142 -12.71 2.66 14.11
N LEU A 143 -12.45 2.12 12.91
CA LEU A 143 -11.24 2.43 12.12
C LEU A 143 -11.14 3.93 11.80
N GLN A 144 -12.23 4.55 11.33
CA GLN A 144 -12.25 5.99 11.06
C GLN A 144 -12.01 6.85 12.31
N LYS A 145 -12.45 6.41 13.50
CA LYS A 145 -12.15 7.13 14.75
C LYS A 145 -10.67 7.03 15.10
N ILE A 146 -10.06 5.85 14.93
CA ILE A 146 -8.65 5.62 15.21
C ILE A 146 -7.77 6.47 14.29
N ASP A 147 -8.08 6.55 12.99
CA ASP A 147 -7.30 7.35 12.04
C ASP A 147 -7.42 8.85 12.32
N LYS A 148 -8.62 9.35 12.64
CA LYS A 148 -8.83 10.75 13.07
C LYS A 148 -8.10 11.09 14.37
N GLU A 149 -7.96 10.12 15.28
CA GLU A 149 -7.23 10.32 16.53
C GLU A 149 -5.70 10.30 16.32
N LYS A 150 -5.19 9.53 15.34
CA LYS A 150 -3.79 9.57 14.93
C LYS A 150 -3.43 10.89 14.24
N GLU A 151 -4.27 11.38 13.32
CA GLU A 151 -4.06 12.68 12.68
C GLU A 151 -4.01 13.86 13.68
N LYS A 152 -4.81 13.78 14.76
CA LYS A 152 -4.76 14.76 15.86
C LYS A 152 -3.49 14.69 16.71
N LYS A 153 -2.82 13.53 16.77
CA LYS A 153 -1.57 13.35 17.53
C LYS A 153 -0.33 13.73 16.70
N GLU A 154 -0.43 13.72 15.38
CA GLU A 154 0.67 14.03 14.46
C GLU A 154 0.73 15.50 14.00
N THR A 155 -0.26 16.33 14.32
CA THR A 155 -0.16 17.78 14.10
C THR A 155 0.71 18.41 15.20
N PRO A 156 1.91 18.94 14.91
CA PRO A 156 2.72 19.58 15.93
C PRO A 156 2.04 20.90 16.31
N THR A 157 1.74 21.05 17.59
CA THR A 157 1.29 22.29 18.24
C THR A 157 2.26 23.40 17.89
N LYS A 158 1.95 24.15 16.82
CA LYS A 158 2.68 25.36 16.44
C LYS A 158 2.04 26.55 17.16
N ASN A 159 2.73 26.98 18.20
CA ASN A 159 2.76 28.32 18.81
C ASN A 159 1.57 28.83 19.64
N LYS A 160 1.95 29.36 20.82
CA LYS A 160 1.57 30.62 21.53
C LYS A 160 1.56 30.28 23.03
N GLU A 161 2.29 30.92 23.92
CA GLU A 161 2.94 32.24 24.05
C GLU A 161 4.24 32.10 24.85
#